data_AF-A0A1F3ESU7-F1
#
_entry.id   AF-A0A1F3ESU7-F1
#
_cell.length_a   1.000
_cell.length_b   1.000
_cell.length_c   1.000
_cell.angle_alpha   90.00
_cell.angle_beta   90.00
_cell.angle_gamma   90.00
#
_symmetry.space_group_name_H-M   'P 1'
#
loop_
_entity.id
_entity.type
_entity.pdbx_description
1 polymer ?
#
loop_
_entity_poly.entity_id
_entity_poly.type
_entity_poly.pdbx_seq_one_letter_code
_entity_poly.pdbx_strand_id
1 'polypeptide(L)' 'MENLIEELVLRLEQKKEIDENKINENKNELNEKGILFLAGKIEAFKICIHELKRLINYHKGL' A
#
# COMPACT_ATOMS: atom_id res chain seq x y z
N MET A 1 11.09 -17.83 3.19
CA MET A 1 9.75 -17.39 2.76
C MET A 1 9.37 -16.10 3.46
N GLU A 2 9.55 -16.00 4.79
CA GLU A 2 9.30 -14.76 5.54
C GLU A 2 10.07 -13.55 5.01
N ASN A 3 11.40 -13.65 4.82
CA ASN A 3 12.20 -12.54 4.28
C ASN A 3 11.69 -12.01 2.94
N LEU A 4 11.13 -12.88 2.09
CA LEU A 4 10.56 -12.49 0.81
C LEU A 4 9.24 -11.72 0.98
N ILE A 5 8.41 -12.12 1.95
CA ILE A 5 7.15 -11.46 2.26
C ILE A 5 7.42 -10.11 2.96
N GLU A 6 8.38 -10.06 3.87
CA GLU A 6 8.82 -8.81 4.52
C GLU A 6 9.36 -7.80 3.49
N GLU A 7 10.17 -8.26 2.52
CA GLU A 7 10.64 -7.42 1.42
C GLU A 7 9.48 -6.95 0.52
N LEU A 8 8.50 -7.83 0.25
CA LEU A 8 7.31 -7.47 -0.50
C LEU A 8 6.49 -6.39 0.23
N VAL A 9 6.33 -6.51 1.56
CA VAL A 9 5.64 -5.51 2.39
C VAL A 9 6.31 -4.14 2.24
N LEU A 10 7.64 -4.07 2.34
CA LEU A 10 8.40 -2.82 2.16
C LEU A 10 8.15 -2.19 0.78
N ARG A 11 8.19 -3.00 -0.29
CA ARG A 11 7.94 -2.51 -1.65
C ARG A 11 6.51 -2.01 -1.85
N LEU A 12 5.53 -2.63 -1.19
CA LEU A 12 4.13 -2.19 -1.23
C LEU A 12 3.93 -0.89 -0.44
N GLU A 13 4.58 -0.74 0.72
CA GLU A 13 4.57 0.51 1.50
C GLU A 13 5.14 1.68 0.70
N GLN A 14 6.29 1.48 0.03
CA GLN A 14 6.88 2.49 -0.85
C GLN A 14 5.95 2.89 -2.01
N LYS A 15 5.31 1.91 -2.66
CA LYS A 15 4.37 2.19 -3.76
C LYS A 15 3.13 2.95 -3.28
N LYS A 16 2.61 2.60 -2.10
CA LYS A 16 1.49 3.30 -1.46
C LYS A 16 1.85 4.76 -1.19
N GLU A 17 3.03 5.01 -0.62
CA GLU A 17 3.52 6.36 -0.33
C GLU A 17 3.69 7.21 -1.60
N ILE A 18 4.23 6.62 -2.67
CA ILE A 18 4.32 7.30 -3.98
C ILE A 18 2.95 7.74 -4.48
N ASP A 19 1.93 6.88 -4.35
CA ASP A 19 0.59 7.23 -4.81
C ASP A 19 -0.12 8.22 -3.86
N GLU A 20 0.16 8.18 -2.55
CA GLU A 20 -0.26 9.21 -1.58
C GLU A 20 0.34 10.58 -1.93
N ASN A 21 1.64 10.63 -2.24
CA ASN A 21 2.32 11.86 -2.65
C ASN A 21 1.77 12.40 -3.97
N LYS A 22 1.43 11.54 -4.94
CA LYS A 22 0.79 11.98 -6.19
C LYS A 22 -0.53 12.72 -5.95
N ILE A 23 -1.35 12.25 -5.01
CA ILE A 23 -2.62 12.92 -4.65
C ILE A 23 -2.32 14.29 -4.04
N ASN A 24 -1.34 14.38 -3.15
CA ASN A 24 -1.00 15.62 -2.44
C ASN A 24 -0.35 16.67 -3.37
N GLU A 25 0.59 16.26 -4.21
CA GLU A 25 1.35 17.13 -5.12
C GLU A 25 0.52 17.57 -6.32
N ASN A 26 -0.31 16.69 -6.88
CA ASN A 26 -1.07 16.96 -8.10
C ASN A 26 -2.57 17.18 -7.84
N LYS A 27 -2.94 17.58 -6.61
CA LYS A 27 -4.36 17.71 -6.21
C LYS A 27 -5.17 18.64 -7.10
N ASN A 28 -4.52 19.66 -7.67
CA ASN A 28 -5.14 20.65 -8.55
C ASN A 28 -5.20 20.20 -10.02
N GLU A 29 -4.39 19.21 -10.42
CA GLU A 29 -4.31 18.68 -11.79
C GLU A 29 -5.12 17.39 -11.95
N LEU A 30 -5.28 16.64 -10.86
CA LEU A 30 -6.07 15.42 -10.82
C LEU A 30 -7.56 15.76 -10.76
N ASN A 31 -8.30 15.26 -11.75
CA ASN A 31 -9.76 15.27 -11.66
C ASN A 31 -10.26 14.31 -10.57
N GLU A 32 -11.52 14.47 -10.15
CA GLU A 32 -12.14 13.69 -9.09
C GLU A 32 -12.04 12.17 -9.32
N LYS A 33 -12.16 11.71 -10.57
CA LYS A 33 -12.01 10.29 -10.93
C LYS A 33 -10.58 9.79 -10.69
N GLY A 34 -9.57 10.59 -11.02
CA GLY A 34 -8.17 10.28 -10.78
C GLY A 34 -7.86 10.19 -9.28
N ILE A 35 -8.39 11.11 -8.49
CA ILE A 35 -8.28 11.08 -7.03
C ILE A 35 -8.93 9.81 -6.47
N LEU A 36 -10.15 9.49 -6.90
CA LEU A 36 -10.87 8.30 -6.43
C LEU A 36 -10.13 7.01 -6.81
N PHE A 37 -9.57 6.93 -8.01
CA PHE A 37 -8.78 5.78 -8.46
C PHE A 37 -7.52 5.59 -7.61
N LEU A 38 -6.76 6.65 -7.36
CA LEU A 38 -5.56 6.59 -6.52
C LEU A 38 -5.92 6.24 -5.06
N ALA A 39 -7.00 6.80 -4.53
CA ALA A 39 -7.49 6.47 -3.19
C ALA A 39 -7.85 4.99 -3.07
N GLY A 40 -8.57 4.44 -4.06
CA GLY A 40 -8.88 3.01 -4.09
C GLY A 40 -7.63 2.13 -4.17
N LYS A 41 -6.63 2.54 -4.95
CA LYS A 41 -5.34 1.84 -5.04
C LYS A 41 -4.57 1.86 -3.72
N ILE A 42 -4.54 2.99 -3.02
CA ILE A 42 -3.93 3.13 -1.69
C ILE A 42 -4.62 2.21 -0.69
N GLU A 43 -5.94 2.13 -0.71
CA GLU A 43 -6.70 1.27 0.19
C GLU A 43 -6.43 -0.22 -0.08
N ALA A 44 -6.35 -0.62 -1.36
CA ALA A 44 -5.96 -1.98 -1.72
C ALA A 44 -4.55 -2.33 -1.21
N PHE A 45 -3.59 -1.40 -1.27
CA PHE A 45 -2.27 -1.61 -0.68
C PHE A 45 -2.33 -1.81 0.83
N LYS A 46 -3.09 -0.99 1.56
CA LYS A 46 -3.23 -1.11 3.03
C LYS A 46 -3.77 -2.48 3.41
N ILE A 47 -4.83 -2.95 2.74
CA ILE A 47 -5.42 -4.27 2.98
C ILE A 47 -4.39 -5.37 2.72
N CYS A 48 -3.70 -5.31 1.58
CA CYS A 48 -2.69 -6.31 1.22
C CYS A 48 -1.54 -6.36 2.23
N ILE A 49 -1.00 -5.19 2.61
CA ILE A 49 0.07 -5.09 3.62
C ILE A 49 -0.39 -5.66 4.96
N HIS A 50 -1.61 -5.34 5.40
CA HIS A 50 -2.17 -5.87 6.64
C HIS A 50 -2.22 -7.39 6.64
N GLU A 51 -2.74 -7.98 5.56
CA GLU A 51 -2.88 -9.44 5.41
C GLU A 51 -1.51 -10.14 5.36
N LEU A 52 -0.52 -9.56 4.68
CA LEU A 52 0.84 -10.10 4.66
C LEU A 52 1.51 -10.05 6.03
N LYS A 53 1.35 -8.94 6.76
CA LYS A 53 1.82 -8.82 8.15
C LYS A 53 1.14 -9.84 9.07
N ARG A 54 -0.17 -10.05 8.91
CA ARG A 54 -0.91 -11.08 9.66
C ARG A 54 -0.36 -12.48 9.37
N LEU A 55 -0.06 -12.79 8.11
CA LEU A 55 0.49 -14.09 7.71
C LEU A 55 1.89 -14.33 8.31
N ILE A 56 2.74 -13.30 8.34
CA ILE A 56 4.04 -13.36 9.02
C ILE A 56 3.84 -13.63 10.52
N ASN A 57 2.96 -12.89 11.19
CA ASN A 57 2.71 -13.07 12.63
C ASN A 57 2.19 -14.48 12.95
N TYR A 58 1.25 -14.98 12.14
CA TYR A 58 0.74 -16.35 12.26
C TYR A 58 1.88 -17.39 12.15
N HIS A 59 2.83 -17.19 11.23
CA HIS A 59 3.98 -18.08 11.11
C HIS A 59 4.93 -17.99 12.30
N LYS A 60 5.11 -16.79 12.87
CA LYS A 60 5.92 -16.54 14.07
C LYS A 60 5.26 -17.02 15.36
N GLY A 61 3.99 -17.44 15.32
CA GLY A 61 3.21 -17.82 16.50
C GLY A 61 2.82 -16.64 17.40
N LEU A 62 2.74 -15.43 16.82
CA LEU A 62 2.41 -14.16 17.48
C LEU A 62 0.98 -13.70 17.14
#